data_AF-A0A816WUQ6-F1
#
_entry.id   AF-A0A816WUQ6-F1
#
_cell.length_a   1.000
_cell.length_b   1.000
_cell.length_c   1.000
_cell.angle_alpha   90.00
_cell.angle_beta   90.00
_cell.angle_gamma   90.00
#
_symmetry.space_group_name_H-M   'P 1'
#
loop_
_entity.id
_entity.type
_entity.pdbx_description
1 polymer ?
#
loop_
_entity_poly.entity_id
_entity_poly.type
_entity_poly.pdbx_seq_one_letter_code
_entity_poly.pdbx_strand_id
1 'polypeptide(L)'
;YDPSRRRHRYDIRQCMELSRSSIGIQCRILVIEVEKPKCILQLIYSMLNLRTLHVSYENDKRSNQYDLVKVLQHYLPSTWSITRFCYGHIIIQS
;
A
#
# COMPACT_ATOMS: atom_id res chain seq x y z
N TYR A 1 -22.60 -9.04 -9.18
CA TYR A 1 -21.68 -7.96 -8.78
C TYR A 1 -22.39 -7.21 -7.67
N ASP A 2 -21.94 -7.35 -6.43
CA ASP A 2 -22.62 -6.76 -5.26
C ASP A 2 -21.91 -5.45 -4.86
N PRO A 3 -22.53 -4.27 -5.03
CA PRO A 3 -21.94 -2.98 -4.69
C PRO A 3 -21.89 -2.69 -3.18
N SER A 4 -22.43 -3.57 -2.32
CA SER A 4 -22.53 -3.36 -0.87
C SER A 4 -21.29 -3.81 -0.08
N ARG A 5 -20.38 -4.59 -0.68
CA ARG A 5 -19.06 -4.85 -0.09
C ARG A 5 -18.11 -3.69 -0.38
N ARG A 6 -18.30 -2.57 0.31
CA ARG A 6 -17.19 -1.62 0.49
C ARG A 6 -16.05 -2.40 1.13
N ARG A 7 -15.01 -2.68 0.34
CA ARG A 7 -13.81 -3.32 0.86
C ARG A 7 -13.27 -2.45 1.98
N HIS A 8 -12.94 -3.08 3.11
CA HIS A 8 -12.42 -2.37 4.27
C HIS A 8 -11.10 -1.72 3.90
N ARG A 9 -11.03 -0.39 4.00
CA ARG A 9 -9.81 0.37 3.74
C ARG A 9 -9.10 0.61 5.05
N TYR A 10 -7.82 0.31 5.06
CA TYR A 10 -6.98 0.51 6.21
C TYR A 10 -6.58 1.97 6.30
N ASP A 11 -6.88 2.57 7.44
CA ASP A 11 -6.30 3.84 7.84
C ASP A 11 -4.87 3.65 8.39
N ILE A 12 -4.22 4.75 8.73
CA ILE A 12 -2.84 4.74 9.22
C ILE A 12 -2.68 3.96 10.53
N ARG A 13 -3.68 4.00 11.42
CA ARG A 13 -3.65 3.32 12.72
C ARG A 13 -3.75 1.81 12.51
N GLN A 14 -4.68 1.37 11.68
CA GLN A 14 -4.86 -0.03 11.34
C GLN A 14 -3.64 -0.61 10.61
N CYS A 15 -2.98 0.17 9.74
CA CYS A 15 -1.71 -0.23 9.14
C CYS A 15 -0.59 -0.41 10.19
N MET A 16 -0.50 0.48 11.18
CA MET A 16 0.46 0.33 12.28
C MET A 16 0.16 -0.90 13.13
N GLU A 17 -1.09 -1.10 13.52
CA GLU A 17 -1.52 -2.28 14.30
C GLU A 17 -1.23 -3.57 13.53
N LEU A 18 -1.54 -3.61 12.23
CA LEU A 18 -1.19 -4.73 11.37
C LEU A 18 0.33 -4.98 11.35
N SER A 19 1.15 -3.95 11.13
CA SER A 19 2.61 -4.10 11.06
C SER A 19 3.26 -4.60 12.35
N ARG A 20 2.60 -4.38 13.50
CA ARG A 20 3.07 -4.81 14.83
C ARG A 20 2.54 -6.19 15.23
N SER A 21 1.53 -6.70 14.53
CA SER A 21 0.98 -8.03 14.79
C SER A 21 1.98 -9.13 14.40
N SER A 22 1.85 -10.31 15.02
CA SER A 22 2.65 -11.49 14.63
C SER A 22 2.51 -11.82 13.15
N ILE A 23 1.29 -11.69 12.61
CA ILE A 23 0.98 -11.86 11.18
C ILE A 23 1.77 -10.84 10.36
N GLY A 24 1.71 -9.56 10.71
CA GLY A 24 2.40 -8.50 9.97
C GLY A 24 3.92 -8.67 9.98
N ILE A 25 4.49 -9.03 11.13
CA ILE A 25 5.93 -9.25 11.28
C ILE A 25 6.42 -10.39 10.36
N GLN A 26 5.64 -11.46 10.21
CA GLN A 26 6.00 -12.62 9.39
C GLN A 26 5.54 -12.52 7.93
N CYS A 27 4.71 -11.53 7.61
CA CYS A 27 4.08 -11.39 6.31
C CYS A 27 5.12 -11.03 5.23
N ARG A 28 5.22 -11.90 4.22
CA ARG A 28 6.05 -11.65 3.02
C ARG A 28 5.26 -11.03 1.87
N ILE A 29 3.97 -11.33 1.78
CA ILE A 29 3.09 -10.84 0.72
C ILE A 29 1.84 -10.27 1.38
N LEU A 30 1.61 -8.97 1.21
CA LEU A 30 0.45 -8.27 1.74
C LEU A 30 -0.42 -7.76 0.59
N VAL A 31 -1.71 -8.05 0.65
CA VAL A 31 -2.74 -7.48 -0.23
C VAL A 31 -3.66 -6.64 0.63
N ILE A 32 -3.73 -5.34 0.37
CA ILE A 32 -4.45 -4.40 1.24
C ILE A 32 -5.05 -3.24 0.45
N GLU A 33 -6.14 -2.68 0.95
CA GLU A 33 -6.65 -1.39 0.47
C GLU A 33 -6.39 -0.33 1.51
N VAL A 34 -5.89 0.83 1.11
CA VAL A 34 -5.52 1.91 2.03
C VAL A 34 -6.26 3.20 1.70
N GLU A 35 -6.54 3.99 2.72
CA GLU A 35 -7.16 5.31 2.53
C GLU A 35 -6.18 6.35 1.99
N LYS A 36 -4.91 6.27 2.43
CA LYS A 36 -3.90 7.32 2.16
C LYS A 36 -2.56 6.73 1.76
N PRO A 37 -1.81 7.36 0.83
CA PRO A 37 -0.44 6.99 0.46
C PRO A 37 0.53 6.76 1.62
N LYS A 38 0.40 7.55 2.70
CA LYS A 38 1.28 7.43 3.88
C LYS A 38 1.22 6.04 4.54
N CYS A 39 0.09 5.34 4.41
CA CYS A 39 -0.08 3.99 4.94
C CYS A 39 0.86 2.99 4.24
N ILE A 40 1.11 3.18 2.94
CA ILE A 40 1.97 2.33 2.12
C ILE A 40 3.41 2.40 2.63
N LEU A 41 3.91 3.62 2.83
CA LEU A 41 5.25 3.85 3.38
C LEU A 41 5.37 3.26 4.79
N GLN A 42 4.37 3.45 5.65
CA GLN A 42 4.37 2.88 6.99
C GLN A 42 4.49 1.36 6.97
N LEU A 43 3.72 0.68 6.13
CA LEU A 43 3.76 -0.78 5.99
C LEU A 43 5.13 -1.25 5.51
N ILE A 44 5.68 -0.60 4.48
CA ILE A 44 6.99 -0.95 3.91
C ILE A 44 8.11 -0.81 4.96
N TYR A 45 8.14 0.29 5.71
CA TYR A 45 9.19 0.51 6.71
C TYR A 45 9.01 -0.33 7.97
N SER A 46 7.79 -0.71 8.32
CA SER A 46 7.51 -1.44 9.56
C SER A 46 7.54 -2.96 9.40
N MET A 47 7.22 -3.47 8.20
CA MET A 47 7.16 -4.91 7.92
C MET A 47 8.44 -5.34 7.22
N LEU A 48 9.51 -5.56 7.98
CA LEU A 48 10.86 -5.85 7.44
C LEU A 48 10.94 -7.13 6.59
N ASN A 49 10.01 -8.07 6.77
CA ASN A 49 9.92 -9.30 5.98
C ASN A 49 9.07 -9.16 4.71
N LEU A 50 8.45 -7.99 4.50
CA LEU A 50 7.57 -7.73 3.37
C LEU A 50 8.37 -7.67 2.06
N ARG A 51 8.08 -8.60 1.16
CA ARG A 51 8.68 -8.74 -0.17
C ARG A 51 7.78 -8.26 -1.28
N THR A 52 6.47 -8.30 -1.08
CA THR A 52 5.51 -7.88 -2.08
C THR A 52 4.30 -7.25 -1.41
N LEU A 53 3.99 -6.02 -1.82
CA LEU A 53 2.81 -5.27 -1.38
C LEU A 53 1.93 -4.98 -2.58
N HIS A 54 0.75 -5.60 -2.61
CA HIS A 54 -0.33 -5.26 -3.52
C HIS A 54 -1.23 -4.28 -2.80
N VAL A 55 -1.28 -3.04 -3.28
CA VAL A 55 -2.10 -2.02 -2.66
C VAL A 55 -3.05 -1.40 -3.67
N SER A 56 -4.32 -1.37 -3.30
CA SER A 56 -5.32 -0.53 -3.95
C SER A 56 -5.52 0.74 -3.12
N TYR A 57 -5.51 1.89 -3.79
CA TYR A 57 -5.91 3.16 -3.21
C TYR A 57 -6.89 3.81 -4.17
N GLU A 58 -8.00 4.33 -3.66
CA GLU A 58 -8.93 5.08 -4.50
C GLU A 58 -8.37 6.49 -4.70
N ASN A 59 -7.82 6.75 -5.89
CA ASN A 59 -7.40 8.09 -6.24
C ASN A 59 -8.67 8.91 -6.50
N ASP A 60 -9.05 9.73 -5.53
CA ASP A 60 -10.22 10.58 -5.64
C ASP A 60 -10.10 11.41 -6.93
N LYS A 61 -11.10 11.30 -7.80
CA LYS A 61 -11.07 11.74 -9.23
C LYS A 61 -10.79 13.24 -9.41
N ARG A 62 -10.59 13.98 -8.33
CA ARG A 62 -10.43 15.44 -8.26
C ARG A 62 -9.01 15.90 -7.89
N SER A 63 -8.14 15.03 -7.39
CA SER A 63 -6.82 15.46 -6.96
C SER A 63 -5.81 15.31 -8.10
N ASN A 64 -5.37 16.46 -8.63
CA ASN A 64 -4.20 16.60 -9.48
C ASN A 64 -3.09 15.62 -9.07
N GLN A 65 -2.82 14.65 -9.94
CA GLN A 65 -1.51 14.08 -10.32
C GLN A 65 -0.36 14.11 -9.29
N TYR A 66 -0.61 13.85 -8.01
CA TYR A 66 0.42 13.25 -7.18
C TYR A 66 0.54 11.80 -7.64
N ASP A 67 1.44 11.59 -8.60
CA ASP A 67 1.77 10.28 -9.12
C ASP A 67 2.36 9.49 -7.95
N LEU A 68 1.51 8.70 -7.28
CA LEU A 68 1.90 7.92 -6.09
C LEU A 68 3.18 7.13 -6.36
N VAL A 69 3.34 6.64 -7.60
CA VAL A 69 4.56 6.00 -8.07
C VAL A 69 5.78 6.91 -7.91
N LYS A 70 5.73 8.17 -8.34
CA LYS A 70 6.82 9.14 -8.18
C LYS A 70 7.12 9.44 -6.70
N VAL A 71 6.07 9.55 -5.88
CA VAL A 71 6.23 9.75 -4.43
C VAL A 71 6.95 8.54 -3.83
N LEU A 72 6.50 7.33 -4.13
CA LEU A 72 7.12 6.11 -3.65
C LEU A 72 8.55 5.95 -4.18
N GLN A 73 8.82 6.27 -5.44
CA GLN A 73 10.17 6.27 -6.02
C GLN A 73 11.10 7.30 -5.34
N HIS A 74 10.57 8.39 -4.80
CA HIS A 74 11.38 9.37 -4.07
C HIS A 74 11.78 8.87 -2.67
N TYR A 75 10.91 8.14 -1.99
CA TYR A 75 11.14 7.67 -0.62
C TYR A 75 11.75 6.26 -0.53
N LEU A 76 11.47 5.41 -1.51
CA LEU A 76 11.95 4.03 -1.52
C LEU A 76 13.31 3.93 -2.20
N PRO A 77 14.23 3.11 -1.67
CA PRO A 77 15.49 2.81 -2.34
C PRO A 77 15.24 2.21 -3.74
N SER A 78 16.18 2.39 -4.66
CA SER A 78 16.12 1.85 -6.03
C SER A 78 16.07 0.32 -6.10
N THR A 79 16.31 -0.38 -4.98
CA THR A 79 16.13 -1.83 -4.86
C THR A 79 14.66 -2.24 -4.94
N TRP A 80 13.73 -1.31 -4.72
CA TRP A 80 12.31 -1.59 -4.78
C TRP A 80 11.77 -1.39 -6.20
N SER A 81 11.09 -2.41 -6.72
CA SER A 81 10.34 -2.32 -7.98
C SER A 81 8.90 -1.89 -7.72
N ILE A 82 8.41 -0.91 -8.49
CA ILE A 82 7.04 -0.39 -8.36
C ILE A 82 6.36 -0.53 -9.72
N THR A 83 5.33 -1.37 -9.78
CA THR A 83 4.55 -1.62 -11.00
C THR A 83 3.12 -1.14 -10.82
N ARG A 84 2.67 -0.23 -11.70
CA ARG A 84 1.29 0.26 -11.73
C ARG A 84 0.49 -0.58 -12.71
N PHE A 85 -0.60 -1.21 -12.23
CA PHE A 85 -1.42 -2.07 -13.07
C PHE A 85 -2.56 -1.30 -13.73
N CYS A 86 -3.46 -0.68 -12.96
CA CYS A 86 -4.61 0.13 -13.43
C CYS A 86 -5.30 0.82 -12.23
N TYR A 87 -6.04 1.91 -12.44
CA TYR A 87 -7.02 2.50 -11.50
C TYR A 87 -6.67 2.47 -9.99
N GLY A 88 -5.47 2.92 -9.62
CA GLY A 88 -5.07 3.01 -8.21
C GLY A 88 -4.59 1.70 -7.59
N HIS A 89 -4.38 0.64 -8.38
CA HIS A 89 -3.69 -0.57 -7.94
C HIS A 89 -2.20 -0.52 -8.33
N ILE A 90 -1.33 -0.70 -7.34
CA ILE A 90 0.12 -0.77 -7.50
C ILE A 90 0.68 -2.00 -6.78
N ILE A 91 1.74 -2.55 -7.34
CA ILE A 91 2.53 -3.64 -6.75
C ILE A 91 3.92 -3.10 -6.45
N ILE A 92 4.40 -3.33 -5.23
CA ILE A 92 5.70 -2.86 -4.75
C ILE A 92 6.49 -4.08 -4.24
N GLN A 93 7.72 -4.26 -4.72
CA GLN A 93 8.52 -5.48 -4.49
C GLN A 93 9.96 -5.15 -4.06
N SER A 94 10.56 -5.95 -3.15
CA SER A 94 11.94 -5.78 -2.61
C SER A 94 12.83 -7.00 -2.68
#